data_AF-A0A936HCH7-F1
#
_entry.id   AF-A0A936HCH7-F1
#
_cell.length_a   1.000
_cell.length_b   1.000
_cell.length_c   1.000
_cell.angle_alpha   90.00
_cell.angle_beta   90.00
_cell.angle_gamma   90.00
#
_symmetry.space_group_name_H-M   'P 1'
#
loop_
_entity.id
_entity.type
_entity.pdbx_description
1 polymer ?
#
loop_
_entity_poly.entity_id
_entity_poly.type
_entity_poly.pdbx_seq_one_letter_code
_entity_poly.pdbx_strand_id
1 'polypeptide(L)'
;MEKLAELLTARVATRYSLLPQVEAVALADSQTNAVSDASSDIDLYVYLSGELPISERKAVALTFACQAEIGNCFWELGDKWLDLQTGIMVDVMFRSTHWIEGQLIRVIDEHEASVGYSTCF
;
A
#
# COMPACT_ATOMS: atom_id res chain seq x y z
N MET A 1 -12.57 0.42 17.51
CA MET A 1 -11.68 1.06 16.51
C MET A 1 -11.01 0.00 15.65
N GLU A 2 -10.44 -1.05 16.24
CA GLU A 2 -9.88 -2.22 15.54
C GLU A 2 -10.78 -2.78 14.42
N LYS A 3 -12.05 -3.12 14.73
CA LYS A 3 -13.02 -3.58 13.72
C LYS A 3 -13.34 -2.56 12.61
N LEU A 4 -13.17 -1.26 12.88
CA LEU A 4 -13.41 -0.21 11.89
C LEU A 4 -12.23 -0.10 10.92
N ALA A 5 -11.00 -0.20 11.43
CA ALA A 5 -9.78 -0.25 10.64
C ALA A 5 -9.76 -1.50 9.74
N GLU A 6 -10.14 -2.66 10.27
CA GLU A 6 -10.23 -3.91 9.51
C GLU A 6 -11.23 -3.80 8.34
N LEU A 7 -12.42 -3.26 8.60
CA LEU A 7 -13.43 -3.04 7.56
C LEU A 7 -13.00 -2.01 6.51
N LEU A 8 -12.35 -0.92 6.92
CA LEU A 8 -11.81 0.06 5.98
C LEU A 8 -10.72 -0.57 5.11
N THR A 9 -9.77 -1.27 5.73
CA THR A 9 -8.68 -1.99 5.04
C THR A 9 -9.23 -2.92 3.97
N ALA A 10 -10.19 -3.78 4.32
CA ALA A 10 -10.83 -4.71 3.39
C ALA A 10 -11.52 -3.98 2.22
N ARG A 11 -12.18 -2.84 2.48
CA ARG A 11 -12.83 -2.03 1.44
C ARG A 11 -11.82 -1.38 0.50
N VAL A 12 -10.73 -0.82 1.03
CA VAL A 12 -9.68 -0.21 0.21
C VAL A 12 -8.99 -1.29 -0.64
N ALA A 13 -8.62 -2.42 -0.04
CA ALA A 13 -8.04 -3.55 -0.75
C ALA A 13 -8.97 -4.08 -1.87
N THR A 14 -10.27 -4.19 -1.59
CA THR A 14 -11.27 -4.60 -2.58
C THR A 14 -11.37 -3.59 -3.74
N ARG A 15 -11.19 -2.28 -3.49
CA ARG A 15 -11.24 -1.29 -4.58
C ARG A 15 -10.05 -1.41 -5.52
N TYR A 16 -8.85 -1.64 -4.97
CA TYR A 16 -7.66 -1.87 -5.80
C TYR A 16 -7.73 -3.21 -6.53
N SER A 17 -8.22 -4.28 -5.90
CA SER A 17 -8.28 -5.61 -6.54
C SER A 17 -9.21 -5.70 -7.75
N LEU A 18 -10.07 -4.70 -7.96
CA LEU A 18 -10.94 -4.59 -9.14
C LEU A 18 -10.20 -4.02 -10.36
N LEU A 19 -9.00 -3.46 -10.19
CA LEU A 19 -8.21 -2.90 -11.27
C LEU A 19 -7.36 -4.00 -11.93
N PRO A 20 -7.39 -4.15 -13.26
CA PRO A 20 -6.76 -5.28 -13.95
C PRO A 20 -5.23 -5.33 -13.82
N GLN A 21 -4.59 -4.18 -13.51
CA GLN A 21 -3.15 -4.09 -13.29
C GLN A 21 -2.73 -4.58 -11.89
N VAL A 22 -3.67 -4.73 -10.95
CA VAL A 22 -3.37 -5.11 -9.56
C VAL A 22 -3.36 -6.63 -9.44
N GLU A 23 -2.20 -7.18 -9.07
CA GLU A 23 -2.02 -8.62 -8.84
C GLU A 23 -2.23 -9.00 -7.37
N ALA A 24 -1.82 -8.13 -6.45
CA ALA A 24 -2.02 -8.34 -5.02
C ALA A 24 -2.13 -7.03 -4.25
N VAL A 25 -2.79 -7.10 -3.09
CA VAL A 25 -2.79 -6.05 -2.08
C VAL A 25 -2.40 -6.68 -0.75
N ALA A 26 -1.35 -6.17 -0.12
CA ALA A 26 -0.88 -6.63 1.18
C ALA A 26 -1.06 -5.54 2.24
N LEU A 27 -1.54 -5.93 3.41
CA LEU A 27 -1.54 -5.08 4.60
C LEU A 27 -0.15 -5.12 5.24
N ALA A 28 0.40 -3.94 5.50
CA ALA A 28 1.62 -3.76 6.27
C ALA A 28 1.29 -3.06 7.60
N ASP A 29 2.25 -3.10 8.51
CA ASP A 29 2.26 -2.40 9.80
C ASP A 29 1.53 -3.07 10.99
N SER A 30 1.64 -2.44 12.17
CA SER A 30 1.20 -2.76 13.53
C SER A 30 -0.11 -3.53 13.69
N GLN A 31 -1.02 -3.44 12.74
CA GLN A 31 -2.26 -4.23 12.66
C GLN A 31 -1.99 -5.74 12.53
N THR A 32 -0.85 -6.16 11.99
CA THR A 32 -0.48 -7.59 11.87
C THR A 32 0.18 -8.16 13.12
N ASN A 33 0.61 -7.31 14.07
CA ASN A 33 1.42 -7.71 15.23
C ASN A 33 0.74 -7.50 16.60
N ALA A 34 -0.58 -7.22 16.65
CA ALA A 34 -1.34 -6.97 17.89
C ALA A 34 -0.83 -5.78 18.73
N VAL A 35 -0.12 -4.82 18.11
CA VAL A 35 0.39 -3.59 18.75
C VAL A 35 -0.33 -2.34 18.20
N SER A 36 -1.40 -2.50 17.41
CA SER A 36 -2.13 -1.34 16.89
C SER A 36 -2.85 -0.60 18.01
N ASP A 37 -2.76 0.73 18.02
CA ASP A 37 -3.53 1.57 18.91
C ASP A 37 -4.54 2.44 18.15
N ALA A 38 -5.20 3.36 18.86
CA ALA A 38 -6.19 4.26 18.30
C ALA A 38 -5.65 5.23 17.22
N SER A 39 -4.33 5.39 17.17
CA SER A 39 -3.61 6.30 16.29
C SER A 39 -2.84 5.57 15.18
N SER A 40 -2.97 4.25 15.07
CA SER A 40 -2.36 3.50 13.98
C SER A 40 -2.98 3.87 12.63
N ASP A 41 -2.11 4.19 11.68
CA ASP A 41 -2.45 4.33 10.27
C ASP A 41 -2.72 2.95 9.64
N ILE A 42 -3.24 2.93 8.41
CA ILE A 42 -3.36 1.72 7.58
C ILE A 42 -2.35 1.83 6.44
N ASP A 43 -1.37 0.93 6.42
CA ASP A 43 -0.37 0.85 5.37
C ASP A 43 -0.67 -0.31 4.41
N LEU A 44 -0.80 -0.02 3.12
CA LEU A 44 -1.08 -1.02 2.08
C LEU A 44 0.01 -1.03 1.02
N TYR A 45 0.48 -2.21 0.65
CA TYR A 45 1.25 -2.43 -0.57
C TYR A 45 0.35 -2.94 -1.69
N VAL A 46 0.33 -2.24 -2.82
CA VAL A 46 -0.37 -2.64 -4.04
C VAL A 46 0.67 -3.08 -5.07
N TYR A 47 0.58 -4.34 -5.45
CA TYR A 47 1.49 -5.01 -6.37
C TYR A 47 0.90 -5.01 -7.78
N LEU A 48 1.65 -4.47 -8.73
CA LEU A 48 1.19 -4.14 -10.07
C LEU A 48 1.94 -4.94 -11.15
N SER A 49 1.19 -5.50 -12.09
CA SER A 49 1.72 -6.11 -13.32
C SER A 49 2.08 -5.09 -14.41
N GLY A 50 1.61 -3.86 -14.27
CA GLY A 50 1.82 -2.77 -15.22
C GLY A 50 1.56 -1.40 -14.61
N GLU A 51 1.73 -0.34 -15.40
CA GLU A 51 1.51 1.03 -14.93
C GLU A 51 0.05 1.26 -14.54
N LEU A 52 -0.17 1.79 -13.33
CA LEU A 52 -1.48 2.23 -12.87
C LEU A 52 -1.57 3.77 -12.93
N PRO A 53 -2.38 4.35 -13.83
CA PRO A 53 -2.43 5.80 -14.02
C PRO A 53 -2.83 6.57 -12.76
N ILE A 54 -2.23 7.74 -12.56
CA ILE A 54 -2.55 8.67 -11.44
C ILE A 54 -4.06 8.91 -11.32
N SER A 55 -4.78 9.02 -12.45
CA SER A 55 -6.23 9.24 -12.46
C SER A 55 -7.02 8.08 -11.86
N GLU A 56 -6.59 6.83 -12.08
CA GLU A 56 -7.25 5.66 -11.52
C GLU A 56 -6.99 5.54 -10.01
N ARG A 57 -5.75 5.78 -9.57
CA ARG A 57 -5.42 5.78 -8.15
C ARG A 57 -6.15 6.89 -7.39
N LYS A 58 -6.20 8.08 -7.98
CA LYS A 58 -7.00 9.20 -7.46
C LYS A 58 -8.48 8.85 -7.38
N ALA A 59 -9.04 8.13 -8.36
CA ALA A 59 -10.44 7.71 -8.31
C ALA A 59 -10.72 6.73 -7.15
N VAL A 60 -9.77 5.83 -6.84
CA VAL A 60 -9.86 4.98 -5.65
C VAL A 60 -9.84 5.82 -4.37
N ALA A 61 -8.83 6.68 -4.19
CA ALA A 61 -8.71 7.50 -2.98
C ALA A 61 -9.94 8.40 -2.74
N LEU A 62 -10.47 9.02 -3.79
CA LEU A 62 -11.66 9.88 -3.72
C LEU A 62 -12.98 9.12 -3.44
N THR A 63 -12.96 7.79 -3.42
CA THR A 63 -14.09 7.00 -2.91
C THR A 63 -14.18 7.06 -1.37
N PHE A 64 -13.07 7.40 -0.70
CA PHE A 64 -12.93 7.40 0.76
C PHE A 64 -12.67 8.80 1.33
N ALA A 65 -12.13 9.71 0.53
CA ALA A 65 -11.72 11.05 0.95
C ALA A 65 -12.22 12.17 0.02
N CYS A 66 -12.36 13.40 0.57
CA CYS A 66 -12.64 14.60 -0.24
C CYS A 66 -11.39 15.10 -0.99
N GLN A 67 -10.22 14.78 -0.45
CA GLN A 67 -8.91 15.18 -0.95
C GLN A 67 -7.91 14.09 -0.62
N ALA A 68 -6.89 13.93 -1.47
CA ALA A 68 -5.85 12.92 -1.31
C ALA A 68 -4.53 13.46 -1.89
N GLU A 69 -3.43 13.09 -1.25
CA GLU A 69 -2.08 13.28 -1.77
C GLU A 69 -1.78 12.13 -2.71
N ILE A 70 -1.52 12.43 -4.00
CA ILE A 70 -1.38 11.41 -5.04
C ILE A 70 -0.04 11.62 -5.74
N GLY A 71 0.70 10.53 -5.96
CA GLY A 71 1.98 10.54 -6.66
C GLY A 71 3.15 11.01 -5.80
N ASN A 72 3.10 10.72 -4.50
CA ASN A 72 4.27 10.87 -3.64
C ASN A 72 5.38 9.94 -4.18
N CYS A 73 6.63 10.42 -4.22
CA CYS A 73 7.75 9.68 -4.79
C CYS A 73 9.10 9.93 -4.11
N PHE A 74 9.11 10.59 -2.95
CA PHE A 74 10.36 10.87 -2.22
C PHE A 74 10.99 9.60 -1.63
N TRP A 75 10.17 8.72 -1.04
CA TRP A 75 10.61 7.43 -0.48
C TRP A 75 10.26 6.27 -1.43
N GLU A 76 8.99 6.14 -1.76
CA GLU A 76 8.46 5.21 -2.75
C GLU A 76 7.29 5.87 -3.49
N LEU A 77 6.83 5.26 -4.58
CA LEU A 77 5.60 5.67 -5.24
C LEU A 77 4.42 5.36 -4.32
N GLY A 78 3.70 6.38 -3.88
CA GLY A 78 2.58 6.20 -2.98
C GLY A 78 1.54 7.31 -3.01
N ASP A 79 0.39 6.99 -2.42
CA ASP A 79 -0.77 7.86 -2.28
C ASP A 79 -1.26 7.82 -0.83
N LYS A 80 -1.67 8.97 -0.29
CA LYS A 80 -2.06 9.12 1.13
C LYS A 80 -3.34 9.91 1.29
N TRP A 81 -4.24 9.47 2.17
CA TRP A 81 -5.46 10.22 2.49
C TRP A 81 -6.01 9.92 3.88
N LEU A 82 -6.80 10.87 4.40
CA LEU A 82 -7.61 10.67 5.60
C LEU A 82 -9.00 10.18 5.20
N ASP A 83 -9.40 8.98 5.65
CA ASP A 83 -10.75 8.46 5.38
C ASP A 83 -11.82 9.27 6.13
N LEU A 84 -12.86 9.70 5.41
CA LEU A 84 -13.89 10.60 5.94
C LEU A 84 -14.79 9.96 6.99
N GLN A 85 -15.00 8.64 6.91
CA GLN A 85 -15.95 7.94 7.76
C GLN A 85 -15.32 7.56 9.11
N THR A 86 -14.05 7.23 9.08
CA THR A 86 -13.33 6.64 10.22
C THR A 86 -12.33 7.62 10.83
N GLY A 87 -11.87 8.62 10.07
CA GLY A 87 -10.77 9.50 10.47
C GLY A 87 -9.41 8.80 10.51
N ILE A 88 -9.30 7.60 9.92
CA ILE A 88 -8.05 6.84 9.88
C ILE A 88 -7.24 7.27 8.66
N MET A 89 -5.94 7.46 8.83
CA MET A 89 -5.03 7.72 7.73
C MET A 89 -4.76 6.42 6.96
N VAL A 90 -4.80 6.49 5.64
CA VAL A 90 -4.46 5.38 4.75
C VAL A 90 -3.27 5.81 3.91
N ASP A 91 -2.22 5.01 3.96
CA ASP A 91 -1.04 5.11 3.11
C ASP A 91 -0.98 3.91 2.17
N VAL A 92 -0.73 4.16 0.89
CA VAL A 92 -0.70 3.12 -0.13
C VAL A 92 0.57 3.26 -0.96
N MET A 93 1.40 2.23 -0.92
CA MET A 93 2.62 2.12 -1.71
C MET A 93 2.37 1.22 -2.92
N PHE A 94 2.86 1.64 -4.08
CA PHE A 94 2.71 0.90 -5.34
C PHE A 94 4.04 0.32 -5.77
N ARG A 95 4.05 -0.99 -6.05
CA ARG A 95 5.26 -1.71 -6.47
C ARG A 95 4.98 -2.54 -7.70
N SER A 96 5.95 -2.60 -8.60
CA SER A 96 5.92 -3.54 -9.71
C SER A 96 6.21 -4.95 -9.19
N THR A 97 5.42 -5.93 -9.62
CA THR A 97 5.64 -7.35 -9.30
C THR A 97 6.95 -7.86 -9.88
N HIS A 98 7.23 -7.48 -11.13
CA HIS A 98 8.53 -7.73 -11.75
C HIS A 98 9.71 -7.15 -10.95
N TRP A 99 9.56 -5.94 -10.40
CA TRP A 99 10.63 -5.32 -9.60
C TRP A 99 10.88 -6.08 -8.29
N ILE A 100 9.83 -6.42 -7.53
CA ILE A 100 9.99 -7.11 -6.25
C ILE A 100 10.56 -8.52 -6.44
N GLU A 101 10.12 -9.25 -7.46
CA GLU A 101 10.68 -10.57 -7.81
C GLU A 101 12.17 -10.45 -8.15
N GLY A 102 12.55 -9.45 -8.94
CA GLY A 102 13.95 -9.18 -9.25
C GLY A 102 14.79 -8.86 -8.00
N GLN A 103 14.24 -8.10 -7.05
CA GLN A 103 14.93 -7.85 -5.78
C GLN A 103 15.10 -9.11 -4.92
N LEU A 104 14.09 -9.98 -4.90
CA LEU A 104 14.15 -11.25 -4.17
C LEU A 104 15.20 -12.19 -4.79
N ILE A 105 15.21 -12.37 -6.11
CA ILE A 105 16.21 -13.18 -6.82
C ILE A 105 17.62 -12.66 -6.52
N ARG A 106 17.84 -11.36 -6.65
CA ARG A 106 19.12 -10.71 -6.41
C ARG A 106 19.68 -10.98 -5.01
N VAL A 107 18.83 -10.89 -3.98
CA VAL A 107 19.27 -11.08 -2.59
C VAL A 107 19.37 -12.56 -2.22
N ILE A 108 18.39 -13.38 -2.63
CA ILE A 108 18.27 -14.78 -2.19
C ILE A 108 19.10 -15.72 -3.06
N ASP A 109 18.98 -15.61 -4.37
CA ASP A 109 19.59 -16.55 -5.32
C ASP A 109 20.99 -16.10 -5.75
N GLU A 110 21.16 -14.79 -5.99
CA GLU A 110 22.45 -14.22 -6.41
C GLU A 110 23.35 -13.83 -5.23
N HIS A 111 22.81 -13.89 -4.01
CA HIS A 111 23.52 -13.61 -2.75
C HIS A 111 24.12 -12.19 -2.72
N GLU A 112 23.54 -11.24 -3.45
CA GLU A 112 24.00 -9.86 -3.41
C GLU A 112 23.57 -9.20 -2.10
N ALA A 113 24.56 -8.77 -1.31
CA ALA A 113 24.30 -8.10 -0.05
C ALA A 113 23.47 -6.82 -0.27
N SER A 114 22.43 -6.68 0.54
CA SER A 114 21.60 -5.48 0.65
C SER A 114 21.61 -5.06 2.12
N VAL A 115 21.77 -3.77 2.41
CA VAL A 115 21.77 -3.27 3.80
C VAL A 115 20.33 -3.23 4.33
N GLY A 116 20.12 -3.33 5.66
CA GLY A 116 18.78 -3.50 6.25
C GLY A 116 17.72 -2.45 5.91
N TYR A 117 18.15 -1.25 5.48
CA TYR A 117 17.27 -0.20 4.95
C TYR A 117 16.76 -0.51 3.53
N SER A 118 17.36 -1.50 2.85
CA SER A 118 17.08 -1.98 1.49
C SER A 118 16.79 -3.49 1.43
N THR A 119 16.62 -4.18 2.58
CA THR A 119 16.07 -5.56 2.65
C THR A 119 14.61 -5.59 3.08
N CYS A 120 14.09 -4.49 3.62
CA CYS A 120 12.66 -4.31 3.79
C CYS A 120 12.11 -3.84 2.43
N PHE A 121 11.90 -4.80 1.54
CA PHE A 121 10.98 -4.59 0.42
C PHE A 121 9.58 -4.76 1.00
#